data_AF-A0A7S0XMB7-F1
#
_entry.id   AF-A0A7S0XMB7-F1
#
_cell.length_a   1.000
_cell.length_b   1.000
_cell.length_c   1.000
_cell.angle_alpha   90.00
_cell.angle_beta   90.00
_cell.angle_gamma   90.00
#
_symmetry.space_group_name_H-M   'P 1'
#
loop_
_entity.id
_entity.type
_entity.pdbx_description
1 polymer ?
#
loop_
_entity_poly.entity_id
_entity_poly.type
_entity_poly.pdbx_seq_one_letter_code
_entity_poly.pdbx_strand_id
1 'polypeptide(L)'
;FHPNAPITELFEFVHNSLTDAVKTYAYELVLPPDQVIKTKQENLTFKGVGGMIPACTVRFRFGKKITPKLDVKESYIRSELIEKYITTDITSLRSDQLENVVSSNDDAQSSNDKQKEVQTNDSGNEAKDKQLLKAQIKARQKLEASKRRYQKMNE
;
A
#
# COMPACT_ATOMS: atom_id res chain seq x y z
N PHE A 1 3.02 -17.21 0.87
CA PHE A 1 3.43 -18.43 0.15
C PHE A 1 4.78 -18.91 0.67
N HIS A 2 5.02 -20.22 0.68
CA HIS A 2 6.33 -20.77 1.07
C HIS A 2 7.37 -20.44 -0.03
N PRO A 3 8.64 -20.10 0.28
CA PRO A 3 9.60 -19.66 -0.75
C PRO A 3 9.89 -20.70 -1.84
N ASN A 4 9.76 -21.99 -1.50
CA ASN A 4 9.98 -23.11 -2.43
C ASN A 4 8.70 -23.56 -3.15
N ALA A 5 7.55 -22.95 -2.84
CA ALA A 5 6.31 -23.24 -3.55
C ALA A 5 6.42 -22.75 -5.01
N PRO A 6 5.81 -23.45 -5.98
CA PRO A 6 5.74 -23.00 -7.36
C PRO A 6 4.86 -21.75 -7.49
N ILE A 7 5.16 -20.93 -8.49
CA ILE A 7 4.39 -19.72 -8.80
C ILE A 7 2.97 -20.05 -9.30
N THR A 8 2.74 -21.27 -9.82
CA THR A 8 1.39 -21.77 -10.12
C THR A 8 0.43 -21.56 -8.96
N GLU A 9 0.86 -21.76 -7.71
CA GLU A 9 0.02 -21.55 -6.53
C GLU A 9 -0.48 -20.10 -6.40
N LEU A 10 0.31 -19.11 -6.83
CA LEU A 10 -0.15 -17.71 -6.86
C LEU A 10 -1.24 -17.51 -7.91
N PHE A 11 -1.05 -18.08 -9.10
CA PHE A 11 -2.04 -17.99 -10.18
C PHE A 11 -3.34 -18.70 -9.79
N GLU A 12 -3.25 -19.89 -9.20
CA GLU A 12 -4.41 -20.62 -8.68
C GLU A 12 -5.11 -19.84 -7.56
N PHE A 13 -4.34 -19.28 -6.62
CA PHE A 13 -4.90 -18.44 -5.55
C PHE A 13 -5.66 -17.24 -6.09
N VAL A 14 -5.08 -16.51 -7.06
CA VAL A 14 -5.75 -15.38 -7.71
C VAL A 14 -6.98 -15.87 -8.46
N HIS A 15 -6.86 -16.88 -9.31
CA HIS A 15 -7.96 -17.43 -10.10
C HIS A 15 -9.16 -17.86 -9.24
N ASN A 16 -8.90 -18.53 -8.11
CA ASN A 16 -9.93 -18.98 -7.17
C ASN A 16 -10.61 -17.84 -6.41
N SER A 17 -9.98 -16.67 -6.38
CA SER A 17 -10.49 -15.46 -5.74
C SER A 17 -11.38 -14.62 -6.66
N LEU A 18 -11.30 -14.82 -7.97
CA LEU A 18 -12.05 -14.07 -8.97
C LEU A 18 -13.49 -14.60 -9.12
N THR A 19 -14.41 -13.71 -9.50
CA THR A 19 -15.76 -14.09 -9.90
C THR A 19 -15.74 -14.82 -11.25
N ASP A 20 -16.77 -15.62 -11.54
CA ASP A 20 -16.81 -16.42 -12.78
C ASP A 20 -16.81 -15.54 -14.04
N ALA A 21 -17.48 -14.38 -13.99
CA ALA A 21 -17.41 -13.39 -15.06
C ALA A 21 -15.96 -12.93 -15.31
N VAL A 22 -15.19 -12.68 -14.25
CA VAL A 22 -13.82 -12.16 -14.37
C VAL A 22 -12.85 -13.24 -14.85
N LYS A 23 -13.07 -14.51 -14.48
CA LYS A 23 -12.26 -15.65 -14.95
C LYS A 23 -12.29 -15.84 -16.47
N THR A 24 -13.36 -15.37 -17.14
CA THR A 24 -13.45 -15.45 -18.61
C THR A 24 -12.44 -14.55 -19.32
N TYR A 25 -11.90 -13.56 -18.62
CA TYR A 25 -10.93 -12.62 -19.18
C TYR A 25 -9.49 -13.07 -18.92
N ALA A 26 -8.63 -12.88 -19.92
CA ALA A 26 -7.19 -13.02 -19.72
C ALA A 26 -6.67 -11.89 -18.83
N TYR A 27 -5.94 -12.26 -17.78
CA TYR A 27 -5.30 -11.33 -16.85
C TYR A 27 -3.80 -11.64 -16.73
N GLU A 28 -3.07 -10.65 -16.23
CA GLU A 28 -1.63 -10.71 -16.01
C GLU A 28 -1.31 -10.30 -14.57
N LEU A 29 -0.30 -10.97 -14.00
CA LEU A 29 0.29 -10.63 -12.71
C LEU A 29 1.61 -9.89 -12.94
N VAL A 30 1.78 -8.73 -12.31
CA VAL A 30 2.90 -7.82 -12.56
C VAL A 30 3.62 -7.46 -11.27
N LEU A 31 4.92 -7.70 -11.24
CA LEU A 31 5.82 -7.27 -10.18
C LEU A 31 6.35 -5.85 -10.44
N PRO A 32 6.59 -5.04 -9.41
CA PRO A 32 7.32 -3.78 -9.53
C PRO A 32 8.75 -4.00 -10.09
N PRO A 33 9.27 -3.10 -10.94
CA PRO A 33 8.64 -1.85 -11.39
C PRO A 33 7.55 -2.04 -12.45
N ASP A 34 7.61 -3.06 -13.32
CA ASP A 34 6.54 -3.45 -14.27
C ASP A 34 6.86 -4.80 -14.98
N GLN A 35 7.38 -5.77 -14.22
CA GLN A 35 7.74 -7.09 -14.73
C GLN A 35 6.52 -8.03 -14.72
N VAL A 36 6.04 -8.41 -15.90
CA VAL A 36 4.99 -9.43 -16.04
C VAL A 36 5.53 -10.81 -15.67
N ILE A 37 4.86 -11.49 -14.76
CA ILE A 37 5.09 -12.91 -14.48
C ILE A 37 4.51 -13.70 -15.65
N LYS A 38 5.37 -14.30 -16.46
CA LYS A 38 4.96 -15.04 -17.66
C LYS A 38 4.56 -16.47 -17.30
N THR A 39 3.70 -17.09 -18.10
CA THR A 39 3.31 -18.51 -17.97
C THR A 39 4.52 -19.47 -17.94
N LYS A 40 5.58 -19.15 -18.68
CA LYS A 40 6.84 -19.93 -18.65
C LYS A 40 7.53 -19.96 -17.28
N GLN A 41 7.17 -19.05 -16.38
CA GLN A 41 7.73 -18.92 -15.03
C GLN A 41 6.84 -19.57 -13.96
N GLU A 42 5.68 -20.13 -14.32
CA GLU A 42 4.75 -20.75 -13.36
C GLU A 42 5.38 -21.93 -12.61
N ASN A 43 6.23 -22.69 -13.29
CA ASN A 43 6.97 -23.81 -12.68
C ASN A 43 8.19 -23.37 -11.86
N LEU A 44 8.55 -22.08 -11.89
CA LEU A 44 9.58 -21.55 -11.00
C LEU A 44 9.00 -21.42 -9.59
N THR A 45 9.88 -21.35 -8.59
CA THR A 45 9.47 -21.10 -7.21
C THR A 45 9.45 -19.60 -6.90
N PHE A 46 8.78 -19.19 -5.81
CA PHE A 46 8.84 -17.80 -5.34
C PHE A 46 10.28 -17.31 -5.10
N LYS A 47 11.18 -18.18 -4.64
CA LYS A 47 12.61 -17.87 -4.51
C LYS A 47 13.31 -17.74 -5.87
N GLY A 48 12.87 -18.48 -6.88
CA GLY A 48 13.42 -18.45 -8.23
C GLY A 48 12.99 -17.23 -9.06
N VAL A 49 11.90 -16.57 -8.68
CA VAL A 49 11.46 -15.31 -9.31
C VAL A 49 12.04 -14.12 -8.55
N GLY A 50 12.87 -13.34 -9.25
CA GLY A 50 13.49 -12.14 -8.69
C GLY A 50 12.47 -11.14 -8.15
N GLY A 51 12.73 -10.60 -6.96
CA GLY A 51 11.91 -9.54 -6.36
C GLY A 51 10.68 -10.00 -5.58
N MET A 52 10.47 -11.31 -5.38
CA MET A 52 9.32 -11.82 -4.61
C MET A 52 9.59 -12.07 -3.12
N ILE A 53 10.84 -12.29 -2.75
CA ILE A 53 11.30 -12.58 -1.39
C ILE A 53 11.96 -11.33 -0.76
N PRO A 54 11.78 -11.08 0.56
CA PRO A 54 10.95 -11.84 1.51
C PRO A 54 9.46 -11.51 1.40
N ALA A 55 9.12 -10.36 0.81
CA ALA A 55 7.76 -9.94 0.55
C ALA A 55 7.75 -9.06 -0.70
N CYS A 56 6.64 -9.11 -1.45
CA CYS A 56 6.42 -8.27 -2.61
C CYS A 56 4.94 -7.93 -2.77
N THR A 57 4.66 -6.90 -3.56
CA THR A 57 3.31 -6.60 -4.02
C THR A 57 3.20 -7.01 -5.48
N VAL A 58 2.15 -7.73 -5.83
CA VAL A 58 1.83 -8.11 -7.21
C VAL A 58 0.62 -7.32 -7.65
N ARG A 59 0.72 -6.65 -8.79
CA ARG A 59 -0.42 -5.94 -9.41
C ARG A 59 -1.16 -6.91 -10.31
N PHE A 60 -2.47 -6.96 -10.15
CA PHE A 60 -3.39 -7.61 -11.08
C PHE A 60 -3.79 -6.62 -12.17
N ARG A 61 -3.75 -7.04 -13.43
CA ARG A 61 -4.29 -6.26 -14.54
C ARG A 61 -4.91 -7.15 -15.61
N PHE A 62 -5.86 -6.63 -16.35
CA PHE A 62 -6.33 -7.29 -17.57
C PHE A 62 -5.31 -7.20 -18.69
N GLY A 63 -5.31 -8.17 -19.59
CA GLY A 63 -4.46 -8.14 -20.78
C GLY A 63 -4.70 -6.86 -21.60
N LYS A 64 -3.65 -6.33 -22.24
CA LYS A 64 -3.65 -5.01 -22.91
C LYS A 64 -4.78 -4.73 -23.93
N LYS A 65 -5.50 -5.76 -24.38
CA LYS A 65 -6.60 -5.66 -25.35
C LYS A 65 -7.98 -5.95 -24.75
N ILE A 66 -8.06 -6.14 -23.44
CA ILE A 66 -9.29 -6.48 -22.75
C ILE A 66 -9.74 -5.26 -21.95
N THR A 67 -10.90 -4.75 -22.30
CA THR A 67 -11.68 -3.87 -21.43
C THR A 67 -12.82 -4.72 -20.88
N PRO A 68 -12.79 -5.12 -19.60
CA PRO A 68 -13.88 -5.87 -19.01
C PRO A 68 -15.15 -5.04 -19.12
N LYS A 69 -16.21 -5.63 -19.69
CA LYS A 69 -17.56 -5.09 -19.54
C LYS A 69 -18.13 -5.74 -18.28
N LEU A 70 -17.71 -5.23 -17.13
CA LEU A 70 -18.31 -5.60 -15.87
C LEU A 70 -19.49 -4.68 -15.63
N ASP A 71 -20.63 -5.26 -15.27
CA ASP A 71 -21.75 -4.45 -14.81
C ASP A 71 -21.32 -3.66 -13.57
N VAL A 72 -21.88 -2.46 -13.37
CA VAL A 72 -21.47 -1.52 -12.32
C VAL A 72 -21.55 -2.11 -10.89
N LYS A 73 -22.24 -3.25 -10.74
CA LYS A 73 -22.40 -3.99 -9.48
C LYS A 73 -21.48 -5.20 -9.34
N GLU A 74 -20.76 -5.60 -10.38
CA GLU A 74 -19.91 -6.78 -10.34
C GLU A 74 -18.53 -6.46 -9.77
N SER A 75 -18.21 -7.11 -8.66
CA SER A 75 -16.87 -7.09 -8.07
C SER A 75 -15.91 -7.97 -8.86
N TYR A 76 -14.64 -7.58 -8.89
CA TYR A 76 -13.56 -8.43 -9.41
C TYR A 76 -13.37 -9.71 -8.58
N ILE A 77 -13.54 -9.57 -7.27
CA ILE A 77 -13.29 -10.60 -6.25
C ILE A 77 -14.64 -11.14 -5.77
N ARG A 78 -14.69 -12.45 -5.53
CA ARG A 78 -15.85 -13.16 -4.98
C ARG A 78 -16.35 -12.51 -3.68
N SER A 79 -17.65 -12.25 -3.60
CA SER A 79 -18.29 -11.54 -2.49
C SER A 79 -18.09 -12.24 -1.15
N GLU A 80 -18.10 -13.56 -1.12
CA GLU A 80 -17.85 -14.37 0.08
C GLU A 80 -16.43 -14.22 0.63
N LEU A 81 -15.44 -13.90 -0.22
CA LEU A 81 -14.08 -13.61 0.22
C LEU A 81 -13.99 -12.18 0.74
N ILE A 82 -14.70 -11.26 0.08
CA ILE A 82 -14.83 -9.88 0.54
C ILE A 82 -15.47 -9.88 1.91
N GLU A 83 -16.60 -10.53 2.13
CA GLU A 83 -17.28 -10.58 3.43
C GLU A 83 -16.44 -11.27 4.51
N LYS A 84 -15.69 -12.33 4.14
CA LYS A 84 -14.83 -13.07 5.08
C LYS A 84 -13.58 -12.29 5.50
N TYR A 85 -12.98 -11.51 4.60
CA TYR A 85 -11.68 -10.87 4.82
C TYR A 85 -11.76 -9.34 4.96
N ILE A 86 -12.83 -8.71 4.50
CA ILE A 86 -13.24 -7.37 4.93
C ILE A 86 -13.96 -7.57 6.26
N THR A 87 -13.18 -7.81 7.30
CA THR A 87 -13.64 -7.57 8.66
C THR A 87 -14.10 -6.14 8.75
N THR A 88 -15.33 -5.94 9.22
CA THR A 88 -15.89 -4.69 9.72
C THR A 88 -15.04 -4.16 10.88
N ASP A 89 -13.84 -3.65 10.57
CA ASP A 89 -13.09 -2.67 11.35
C ASP A 89 -11.70 -2.48 10.75
N ILE A 90 -11.60 -1.65 9.71
CA ILE A 90 -10.32 -0.97 9.41
C ILE A 90 -10.15 0.23 10.35
N THR A 91 -11.22 0.62 11.06
CA THR A 91 -11.26 1.72 12.03
C THR A 91 -10.68 1.37 13.40
N SER A 92 -10.64 0.10 13.83
CA SER A 92 -10.08 -0.25 15.15
C SER A 92 -8.55 -0.26 15.22
N LEU A 93 -7.84 -0.12 14.08
CA LEU A 93 -6.39 -0.11 14.07
C LEU A 93 -5.77 1.28 14.35
N ARG A 94 -6.53 2.39 14.39
CA ARG A 94 -5.98 3.72 14.68
C ARG A 94 -7.01 4.75 15.19
N SER A 95 -7.16 4.84 16.50
CA SER A 95 -7.45 6.12 17.19
C SER A 95 -6.56 6.28 18.43
N ASP A 96 -6.47 5.23 19.25
CA ASP A 96 -5.84 5.31 20.57
C ASP A 96 -4.30 5.46 20.56
N GLN A 97 -3.66 5.24 19.40
CA GLN A 97 -2.22 5.46 19.22
C GLN A 97 -1.88 6.70 18.38
N LEU A 98 -2.88 7.46 17.90
CA LEU A 98 -2.66 8.72 17.19
C LEU A 98 -2.76 9.96 18.09
N GLU A 99 -3.39 9.85 19.27
CA GLU A 99 -3.53 10.99 20.19
C GLU A 99 -2.26 11.27 21.03
N ASN A 100 -1.29 10.35 21.09
CA ASN A 100 -0.05 10.55 21.85
C ASN A 100 1.11 11.21 21.09
N VAL A 101 0.90 11.68 19.85
CA VAL A 101 1.96 12.35 19.06
C VAL A 101 1.64 13.83 18.77
N VAL A 102 0.45 14.31 19.14
CA VAL A 102 0.03 15.71 18.89
C VAL A 102 -0.11 16.53 20.19
N SER A 103 -0.07 15.90 21.37
CA SER A 103 -0.21 16.60 22.67
C SER A 103 1.12 16.80 23.44
N SER A 104 2.29 16.74 22.79
CA SER A 104 3.58 16.93 23.48
C SER A 104 4.36 18.18 23.05
N ASN A 105 3.76 19.11 22.30
CA ASN A 105 4.48 20.30 21.80
C ASN A 105 3.96 21.66 22.28
N ASP A 106 2.92 21.71 23.11
CA ASP A 106 2.50 22.96 23.76
C ASP A 106 2.34 22.69 25.25
N ASP A 107 3.43 22.81 26.00
CA ASP A 107 3.47 23.45 27.32
C ASP A 107 4.91 23.46 27.85
N ALA A 108 5.56 24.61 27.69
CA ALA A 108 6.74 24.96 28.46
C ALA A 108 6.32 25.38 29.86
N GLN A 109 6.78 24.69 30.91
CA GLN A 109 7.32 25.36 32.11
C GLN A 109 8.00 24.41 33.11
N SER A 110 9.25 24.77 33.43
CA SER A 110 9.87 24.74 34.75
C SER A 110 10.46 23.42 35.33
N SER A 111 11.80 23.43 35.34
CA SER A 111 12.69 23.14 36.48
C SER A 111 13.31 21.74 36.66
N ASN A 112 14.65 21.81 36.69
CA ASN A 112 15.63 21.04 37.46
C ASN A 112 16.25 19.73 36.92
N ASP A 113 17.55 19.87 36.62
CA ASP A 113 18.66 19.01 37.05
C ASP A 113 18.61 17.51 36.76
N LYS A 114 19.34 17.09 35.71
CA LYS A 114 20.68 16.50 35.89
C LYS A 114 21.35 16.14 34.56
N GLN A 115 22.61 16.51 34.49
CA GLN A 115 23.59 16.20 33.46
C GLN A 115 23.70 14.69 33.17
N LYS A 116 23.80 14.32 31.89
CA LYS A 116 24.86 13.41 31.43
C LYS A 116 25.13 13.60 29.94
N GLU A 117 26.32 14.12 29.66
CA GLU A 117 26.92 14.21 28.32
C GLU A 117 27.01 12.83 27.67
N VAL A 118 26.64 12.74 26.38
CA VAL A 118 27.40 11.93 25.40
C VAL A 118 27.45 12.72 24.09
N GLN A 119 28.67 12.85 23.58
CA GLN A 119 29.13 13.65 22.46
C GLN A 119 28.37 13.38 21.15
N THR A 120 27.94 14.46 20.49
CA THR A 120 27.50 14.51 19.10
C THR A 120 28.70 14.46 18.16
N ASN A 121 28.73 13.48 17.26
CA ASN A 121 29.41 13.63 15.97
C ASN A 121 28.36 13.89 14.89
N ASP A 122 28.56 15.02 14.26
CA ASP A 122 27.77 15.73 13.26
C ASP A 122 27.90 15.10 11.86
N SER A 123 27.03 15.55 10.93
CA SER A 123 27.15 15.45 9.46
C SER A 123 26.40 14.30 8.74
N GLY A 124 25.06 14.24 8.82
CA GLY A 124 24.30 13.33 7.93
C GLY A 124 22.80 13.58 7.71
N ASN A 125 22.13 14.41 8.51
CA ASN A 125 20.65 14.46 8.53
C ASN A 125 20.01 15.69 7.84
N GLU A 126 20.73 16.78 7.59
CA GLU A 126 20.10 18.00 7.03
C GLU A 126 19.44 17.80 5.66
N ALA A 127 19.99 16.93 4.80
CA ALA A 127 19.44 16.67 3.48
C ALA A 127 18.11 15.90 3.54
N LYS A 128 18.00 14.97 4.50
CA LYS A 128 16.78 14.18 4.74
C LYS A 128 15.69 15.07 5.32
N ASP A 129 16.05 15.95 6.26
CA ASP A 129 15.10 16.87 6.89
C ASP A 129 14.56 17.91 5.90
N LYS A 130 15.42 18.46 5.01
CA LYS A 130 14.98 19.34 3.92
C LYS A 130 14.05 18.65 2.92
N GLN A 131 14.28 17.37 2.64
CA GLN A 131 13.43 16.60 1.73
C GLN A 131 12.06 16.28 2.34
N LEU A 132 12.03 15.99 3.65
CA LEU A 132 10.82 15.72 4.42
C LEU A 132 9.97 17.00 4.56
N LEU A 133 10.60 18.14 4.81
CA LEU A 133 9.94 19.44 4.86
C LEU A 133 9.31 19.82 3.50
N LYS A 134 10.03 19.58 2.39
CA LYS A 134 9.51 19.84 1.04
C LYS A 134 8.32 18.94 0.70
N ALA A 135 8.33 17.68 1.16
CA ALA A 135 7.21 16.76 0.98
C ALA A 135 5.97 17.20 1.79
N GLN A 136 6.17 17.64 3.03
CA GLN A 136 5.09 18.16 3.88
C GLN A 136 4.43 19.42 3.29
N ILE A 137 5.23 20.38 2.81
CA ILE A 137 4.71 21.60 2.16
C ILE A 137 3.87 21.23 0.94
N LYS A 138 4.34 20.29 0.11
CA LYS A 138 3.61 19.84 -1.09
C LYS A 138 2.30 19.11 -0.74
N ALA A 139 2.29 18.33 0.35
CA ALA A 139 1.09 17.67 0.83
C ALA A 139 0.05 18.68 1.33
N ARG A 140 0.49 19.71 2.07
CA ARG A 140 -0.38 20.79 2.57
C ARG A 140 -1.01 21.60 1.43
N GLN A 141 -0.24 21.95 0.41
CA GLN A 141 -0.75 22.63 -0.79
C GLN A 141 -1.79 21.79 -1.54
N LYS A 142 -1.58 20.47 -1.66
CA LYS A 142 -2.56 19.56 -2.26
C LYS A 142 -3.85 19.48 -1.44
N LEU A 143 -3.74 19.47 -0.11
CA LEU A 143 -4.89 19.43 0.78
C LEU A 143 -5.74 20.70 0.65
N GLU A 144 -5.12 21.87 0.65
CA GLU A 144 -5.82 23.15 0.47
C GLU A 144 -6.46 23.28 -0.93
N ALA A 145 -5.77 22.83 -1.98
CA ALA A 145 -6.34 22.81 -3.32
C ALA A 145 -7.56 21.87 -3.42
N SER A 146 -7.54 20.73 -2.73
CA SER A 146 -8.67 19.82 -2.64
C SER A 146 -9.85 20.47 -1.90
N LYS A 147 -9.60 21.08 -0.74
CA LYS A 147 -10.64 21.78 0.05
C LYS A 147 -11.32 22.89 -0.76
N ARG A 148 -10.55 23.69 -1.51
CA ARG A 148 -11.11 24.74 -2.38
C ARG A 148 -11.95 24.18 -3.53
N ARG A 149 -11.59 23.01 -4.08
CA ARG A 149 -12.41 22.33 -5.11
C ARG A 149 -13.73 21.83 -4.53
N TYR A 150 -13.72 21.27 -3.32
CA TYR A 150 -14.94 20.85 -2.64
C TYR A 150 -15.87 22.01 -2.32
N GLN A 151 -15.33 23.16 -1.86
CA GLN A 151 -16.13 24.35 -1.60
C GLN A 151 -16.81 24.87 -2.88
N LYS A 152 -16.09 24.94 -4.00
CA LYS A 152 -16.65 25.37 -5.30
C LYS A 152 -17.71 24.43 -5.90
N MET A 153 -17.80 23.19 -5.45
CA MET A 153 -18.85 22.27 -5.90
C MET A 153 -20.12 22.35 -5.04
N ASN A 154 -20.02 22.99 -3.87
CA ASN A 154 -21.12 23.14 -2.92
C ASN A 154 -21.68 24.58 -2.87
N GLU A 155 -21.15 25.48 -3.71
CA GLU A 155 -21.71 26.81 -4.04
C GLU A 155 -22.37 26.73 -5.42
#